data_AF-A0A4Q0AIK8-F1
#
_entry.id   AF-A0A4Q0AIK8-F1
#
_cell.length_a   1.000
_cell.length_b   1.000
_cell.length_c   1.000
_cell.angle_alpha   90.00
_cell.angle_beta   90.00
_cell.angle_gamma   90.00
#
_symmetry.space_group_name_H-M   'P 1'
#
loop_
_entity.id
_entity.type
_entity.pdbx_description
1 polymer ?
#
loop_
_entity_poly.entity_id
_entity_poly.type
_entity_poly.pdbx_seq_one_letter_code
_entity_poly.pdbx_strand_id
1 'polypeptide(L)'
;MTPEYNHSLNAIQKNAIDSLKAEWIGKTSVVVAYGWSGGSFSVAALDHILPYLEADYKPHAAQLTFMKDINPDGTAIDQDAISTKIKTAIDEIA
;
A
#
# COMPACT_ATOMS: atom_id res chain seq x y z
N MET A 1 -3.94 -2.11 -1.01
CA MET A 1 -3.50 -2.41 0.36
C MET A 1 -2.50 -3.57 0.33
N THR A 2 -1.41 -3.52 1.10
CA THR A 2 -0.36 -4.55 1.06
C THR A 2 0.32 -4.81 2.40
N PRO A 3 0.51 -6.07 2.83
CA PRO A 3 1.53 -6.37 3.83
C PRO A 3 2.93 -6.17 3.24
N GLU A 4 3.91 -5.99 4.10
CA GLU A 4 5.29 -6.30 3.81
C GLU A 4 5.65 -7.71 4.25
N TYR A 5 6.01 -8.53 3.27
CA TYR A 5 6.39 -9.92 3.43
C TYR A 5 7.86 -10.06 3.07
N ASN A 6 8.71 -10.33 4.06
CA ASN A 6 10.16 -10.49 3.89
C ASN A 6 10.81 -9.33 3.10
N HIS A 7 10.54 -8.08 3.51
CA HIS A 7 11.03 -6.86 2.84
C HIS A 7 10.57 -6.71 1.37
N SER A 8 9.41 -7.25 1.01
CA SER A 8 8.82 -7.06 -0.32
C SER A 8 7.31 -7.32 -0.32
N LEU A 9 6.73 -7.28 -1.52
CA LEU A 9 5.37 -7.75 -1.79
C LEU A 9 5.26 -9.25 -1.54
N ASN A 10 4.07 -9.70 -1.14
CA ASN A 10 3.81 -11.13 -1.11
C ASN A 10 3.60 -11.68 -2.54
N ALA A 11 3.82 -12.98 -2.70
CA ALA A 11 3.74 -13.65 -4.00
C ALA A 11 2.34 -13.56 -4.65
N ILE A 12 1.28 -13.64 -3.85
CA ILE A 12 -0.11 -13.60 -4.33
C ILE A 12 -0.41 -12.23 -4.97
N GLN A 13 -0.01 -11.15 -4.30
CA GLN A 13 -0.21 -9.79 -4.79
C GLN A 13 0.57 -9.55 -6.07
N LYS A 14 1.84 -9.96 -6.11
CA LYS A 14 2.66 -9.78 -7.29
C LYS A 14 2.09 -10.56 -8.48
N ASN A 15 1.65 -11.79 -8.27
CA ASN A 15 0.99 -12.60 -9.31
C ASN A 15 -0.30 -11.95 -9.84
N ALA A 16 -1.13 -11.39 -8.96
CA ALA A 16 -2.34 -10.68 -9.35
C ALA A 16 -2.03 -9.44 -10.20
N ILE A 17 -1.01 -8.67 -9.82
CA ILE A 17 -0.54 -7.51 -10.56
C ILE A 17 -0.02 -7.92 -11.95
N ASP A 18 0.80 -8.98 -12.01
CA ASP A 18 1.44 -9.45 -13.24
C ASP A 18 0.43 -9.91 -14.31
N SER A 19 -0.76 -10.32 -13.90
CA SER A 19 -1.78 -10.87 -14.79
C SER A 19 -2.74 -9.81 -15.36
N LEU A 20 -2.66 -8.55 -14.90
CA LEU A 20 -3.72 -7.55 -15.11
C LEU A 20 -3.19 -6.22 -15.70
N LYS A 21 -2.17 -6.25 -16.56
CA LYS A 21 -1.58 -5.00 -17.09
C LYS A 21 -2.63 -4.08 -17.73
N ALA A 22 -3.53 -4.61 -18.56
CA ALA A 22 -4.50 -3.80 -19.29
C ALA A 22 -5.45 -3.03 -18.35
N GLU A 23 -5.80 -3.62 -17.21
CA GLU A 23 -6.69 -3.06 -16.20
C GLU A 23 -6.02 -1.98 -15.34
N TRP A 24 -4.69 -1.90 -15.34
CA TRP A 24 -3.93 -0.86 -14.63
C TRP A 24 -3.74 0.42 -15.44
N ILE A 25 -3.81 0.36 -16.77
CA ILE A 25 -3.56 1.51 -17.64
C ILE A 25 -4.52 2.66 -17.32
N GLY A 26 -3.96 3.82 -16.96
CA GLY A 26 -4.70 5.03 -16.60
C GLY A 26 -5.48 4.92 -15.28
N LYS A 27 -5.38 3.81 -14.55
CA LYS A 27 -6.12 3.61 -13.31
C LYS A 27 -5.48 4.40 -12.18
N THR A 28 -6.22 5.36 -11.64
CA THR A 28 -5.79 6.12 -10.48
C THR A 28 -5.67 5.20 -9.26
N SER A 29 -4.53 5.23 -8.58
CA SER A 29 -4.23 4.31 -7.49
C SER A 29 -3.34 4.93 -6.41
N VAL A 30 -3.52 4.48 -5.17
CA VAL A 30 -2.68 4.80 -4.02
C VAL A 30 -2.45 3.53 -3.19
N VAL A 31 -1.36 3.50 -2.42
CA VAL A 31 -0.99 2.34 -1.61
C VAL A 31 -1.27 2.59 -0.12
N VAL A 32 -1.86 1.59 0.52
CA VAL A 32 -1.86 1.46 1.98
C VAL A 32 -1.02 0.22 2.30
N ALA A 33 0.08 0.38 3.02
CA ALA A 33 0.99 -0.69 3.37
C ALA A 33 1.04 -0.90 4.88
N TYR A 34 1.39 -2.10 5.32
CA TYR A 34 1.54 -2.40 6.74
C TYR A 34 2.64 -3.43 7.01
N GLY A 35 3.24 -3.38 8.19
CA GLY A 35 4.27 -4.32 8.60
C GLY A 35 5.10 -3.84 9.78
N TRP A 36 6.15 -4.59 10.14
CA TRP A 36 7.09 -4.18 11.19
C TRP A 36 7.89 -2.91 10.84
N SER A 37 8.07 -2.65 9.55
CA SER A 37 8.71 -1.45 9.00
C SER A 37 7.70 -0.37 8.55
N GLY A 38 6.40 -0.56 8.82
CA GLY A 38 5.34 0.24 8.20
C GLY A 38 5.00 -0.18 6.76
N GLY A 39 5.73 -1.15 6.21
CA GLY A 39 5.56 -1.63 4.84
C GLY A 39 6.36 -0.86 3.79
N SER A 40 7.36 -0.09 4.21
CA SER A 40 8.13 0.80 3.33
C SER A 40 8.83 0.08 2.18
N PHE A 41 9.28 -1.17 2.35
CA PHE A 41 9.93 -1.92 1.27
C PHE A 41 8.94 -2.42 0.23
N SER A 42 7.70 -2.72 0.64
CA SER A 42 6.61 -3.03 -0.30
C SER A 42 6.17 -1.81 -1.08
N VAL A 43 6.10 -0.64 -0.42
CA VAL A 43 5.82 0.63 -1.09
C VAL A 43 6.90 0.93 -2.13
N ALA A 44 8.18 0.82 -1.76
CA ALA A 44 9.29 1.04 -2.70
C ALA A 44 9.23 0.12 -3.92
N ALA A 45 8.82 -1.15 -3.76
CA ALA A 45 8.60 -2.04 -4.90
C ALA A 45 7.44 -1.56 -5.79
N LEU A 46 6.32 -1.13 -5.21
CA LEU A 46 5.15 -0.63 -5.94
C LEU A 46 5.39 0.71 -6.62
N ASP A 47 6.25 1.57 -6.05
CA ASP A 47 6.68 2.82 -6.67
C ASP A 47 7.37 2.60 -8.02
N HIS A 48 7.99 1.43 -8.23
CA HIS A 48 8.55 1.04 -9.52
C HIS A 48 7.53 0.30 -10.40
N ILE A 49 6.70 -0.57 -9.81
CA ILE A 49 5.79 -1.45 -10.56
C ILE A 49 4.60 -0.67 -11.14
N LEU A 50 3.92 0.16 -10.35
CA LEU A 50 2.67 0.81 -10.78
C LEU A 50 2.88 1.80 -11.95
N PRO A 51 3.94 2.63 -11.96
CA PRO A 51 4.25 3.46 -13.13
C PRO A 51 4.61 2.63 -14.37
N TYR A 52 5.29 1.48 -14.21
CA TYR A 52 5.58 0.57 -15.32
C TYR A 52 4.31 -0.03 -15.95
N LEU A 53 3.27 -0.20 -15.13
CA LEU A 53 1.95 -0.64 -15.58
C LEU A 53 1.08 0.50 -16.13
N GLU A 54 1.63 1.70 -16.24
CA GLU A 54 0.95 2.90 -16.77
C GLU A 54 -0.26 3.32 -15.92
N ALA A 55 -0.26 2.98 -14.62
CA ALA A 55 -1.25 3.46 -13.67
C ALA A 55 -1.01 4.94 -13.34
N ASP A 56 -2.09 5.68 -13.06
CA ASP A 56 -2.01 7.02 -12.46
C ASP A 56 -1.75 6.88 -10.95
N TYR A 57 -0.53 6.49 -10.62
CA TYR A 57 -0.11 6.18 -9.26
C TYR A 57 0.22 7.45 -8.46
N LYS A 58 -0.38 7.58 -7.27
CA LYS A 58 -0.11 8.64 -6.31
C LYS A 58 0.83 8.14 -5.21
N PRO A 59 2.01 8.78 -5.02
CA PRO A 59 3.08 8.22 -4.19
C PRO A 59 2.91 8.44 -2.68
N HIS A 60 1.94 9.22 -2.18
CA HIS A 60 1.75 9.31 -0.72
C HIS A 60 1.02 8.09 -0.18
N ALA A 61 1.78 7.03 0.05
CA ALA A 61 1.28 5.81 0.65
C ALA A 61 1.01 5.97 2.17
N ALA A 62 -0.07 5.38 2.67
CA ALA A 62 -0.29 5.22 4.10
C ALA A 62 0.48 3.99 4.61
N GLN A 63 1.51 4.18 5.43
CA GLN A 63 2.36 3.11 5.97
C GLN A 63 2.04 2.83 7.44
N LEU A 64 1.57 1.63 7.79
CA LEU A 64 1.09 1.26 9.13
C LEU A 64 2.05 0.31 9.84
N THR A 65 2.63 0.76 10.95
CA THR A 65 3.63 0.01 11.72
C THR A 65 2.98 -0.84 12.80
N PHE A 66 3.37 -2.11 12.90
CA PHE A 66 2.91 -2.97 14.01
C PHE A 66 3.33 -2.42 15.38
N MET A 67 2.46 -2.59 16.37
CA MET A 67 2.63 -2.14 17.76
C MET A 67 2.77 -0.61 17.92
N LYS A 68 2.53 0.15 16.85
CA LYS A 68 2.52 1.63 16.85
C LYS A 68 1.24 2.18 16.26
N ASP A 69 0.89 1.72 15.06
CA ASP A 69 -0.35 2.09 14.38
C ASP A 69 -1.39 0.96 14.57
N ILE A 70 -1.02 -0.29 14.30
CA ILE A 70 -1.92 -1.46 14.36
C ILE A 70 -1.33 -2.60 15.19
N ASN A 71 -2.18 -3.43 15.79
CA ASN A 71 -1.79 -4.69 16.40
C ASN A 71 -1.55 -5.77 15.33
N PRO A 72 -0.81 -6.86 15.63
CA PRO A 72 -0.59 -7.96 14.69
C PRO A 72 -1.86 -8.66 14.21
N ASP A 73 -2.97 -8.55 14.95
CA ASP A 73 -4.29 -9.05 14.55
C ASP A 73 -5.04 -8.09 13.61
N GLY A 74 -4.46 -6.94 13.29
CA GLY A 74 -5.01 -5.91 12.42
C GLY A 74 -5.88 -4.87 13.12
N THR A 75 -6.10 -4.98 14.44
CA THR A 75 -6.87 -3.97 15.18
C THR A 75 -6.11 -2.65 15.29
N ALA A 76 -6.82 -1.54 15.16
CA ALA A 76 -6.28 -0.20 15.34
C ALA A 76 -5.88 0.04 16.79
N ILE A 77 -4.69 0.61 17.02
CA ILE A 77 -4.30 1.09 18.35
C ILE A 77 -5.01 2.41 18.66
N ASP A 78 -5.05 3.31 17.68
CA ASP A 78 -5.81 4.56 17.69
C ASP A 78 -6.59 4.67 16.38
N GLN A 79 -7.90 4.47 16.46
CA GLN A 79 -8.77 4.45 15.29
C GLN A 79 -8.81 5.80 14.56
N ASP A 80 -8.79 6.92 15.30
CA ASP A 80 -8.93 8.25 14.72
C ASP A 80 -7.63 8.67 14.02
N ALA A 81 -6.48 8.38 14.64
CA ALA A 81 -5.18 8.63 14.05
C ALA A 81 -4.98 7.81 12.76
N ILE A 82 -5.35 6.52 12.76
CA ILE A 82 -5.24 5.66 11.58
C ILE A 82 -6.19 6.10 10.48
N SER A 83 -7.44 6.43 10.83
CA SER A 83 -8.43 6.91 9.87
C SER A 83 -7.95 8.19 9.19
N THR A 84 -7.36 9.11 9.95
CA THR A 84 -6.75 10.33 9.41
C THR A 84 -5.60 10.02 8.45
N LYS A 85 -4.67 9.15 8.86
CA LYS A 85 -3.49 8.76 8.05
C LYS A 85 -3.88 8.08 6.73
N ILE A 86 -4.85 7.18 6.77
CA ILE A 86 -5.38 6.51 5.57
C ILE A 86 -6.12 7.53 4.69
N LYS A 87 -6.92 8.41 5.29
CA LYS A 87 -7.67 9.44 4.56
C LYS A 87 -6.72 10.35 3.77
N THR A 88 -5.60 10.77 4.34
CA THR A 88 -4.61 11.60 3.61
C THR A 88 -4.12 10.95 2.32
N ALA A 89 -3.90 9.62 2.31
CA ALA A 89 -3.53 8.90 1.09
C ALA A 89 -4.71 8.76 0.11
N ILE A 90 -5.91 8.46 0.61
CA ILE A 90 -7.11 8.30 -0.22
C ILE A 90 -7.52 9.62 -0.88
N ASP A 91 -7.34 10.75 -0.20
CA ASP A 91 -7.66 12.08 -0.74
C ASP A 91 -6.84 12.41 -2.01
N GLU A 92 -5.75 11.71 -2.31
CA GLU A 92 -4.99 11.90 -3.57
C GLU A 92 -5.67 11.30 -4.80
N ILE A 93 -6.64 10.40 -4.59
CA ILE A 93 -7.34 9.67 -5.65
C ILE A 93 -8.85 9.96 -5.69
N ALA A 94 -9.31 10.85 -4.82
CA ALA A 94 -10.72 11.26 -4.68
C ALA A 94 -11.07 12.46 -5.56
#